data_AF-A0AAE7BRP7-F1
#
_entry.id   AF-A0AAE7BRP7-F1
#
_cell.length_a   1.000
_cell.length_b   1.000
_cell.length_c   1.000
_cell.angle_alpha   90.00
_cell.angle_beta   90.00
_cell.angle_gamma   90.00
#
_symmetry.space_group_name_H-M   'P 1'
#
loop_
_entity.id
_entity.type
_entity.pdbx_description
1 polymer ?
#
loop_
_entity_poly.entity_id
_entity_poly.type
_entity_poly.pdbx_seq_one_letter_code
_entity_poly.pdbx_strand_id
1 'polypeptide(L)'
;MYNTIYPTLQKLQFNGSLYIETRNNESLSLTLGYKDIDNYISITEHTLFDIASLSKMYTAVMILQLLETKAINLEDKLTKWFNTITYKNVTIEQLLTHTSGIPEYIGNPSVTVIEEILHTKEPYFPTGCGSFYSNTNYVLLAKIIEDVSKLSYEDCLHKMIVAPLHLTHTTTKPSAEQIAVGRLFDYTNRKYIAVTDDPILHYVDKHAGFYGDGGIYSTAKEIAQFLKGFIQGKLVSPELVKSALTPSSLSNNYGYGFVIQDDSFGHSGGEIGYSAHCLYSLPNEKIIILLTNEEISPMYEQQILSFLTFPQNREKPIAPKHPTIMGINTTDSIEGTYQLTDDYQTCFTVSRIVEHFIITFDDQPATHLFKIEPNLYWIRNTMSFINFHDMVFIDEGIEVPLNKHLTTS
;
A
#
# COMPACT_ATOMS: atom_id res chain seq x y z
N MET A 1 26.30 -4.53 -11.16
CA MET A 1 25.02 -4.61 -10.44
C MET A 1 24.77 -6.01 -9.86
N TYR A 2 24.67 -7.05 -10.69
CA TYR A 2 24.36 -8.44 -10.27
C TYR A 2 25.25 -8.98 -9.12
N ASN A 3 26.58 -8.93 -9.27
CA ASN A 3 27.54 -9.51 -8.32
C ASN A 3 27.48 -8.94 -6.89
N THR A 4 26.81 -7.80 -6.70
CA THR A 4 26.62 -7.19 -5.38
C THR A 4 25.22 -7.46 -4.85
N ILE A 5 24.20 -7.29 -5.69
CA ILE A 5 22.79 -7.37 -5.28
C ILE A 5 22.37 -8.82 -5.03
N TYR A 6 22.66 -9.72 -5.96
CA TYR A 6 22.19 -11.11 -5.86
C TYR A 6 22.70 -11.82 -4.59
N PRO A 7 24.02 -11.81 -4.26
CA PRO A 7 24.49 -12.43 -3.03
C PRO A 7 23.94 -11.77 -1.76
N THR A 8 23.63 -10.47 -1.81
CA THR A 8 23.04 -9.74 -0.67
C THR A 8 21.61 -10.20 -0.44
N LEU A 9 20.76 -10.26 -1.47
CA LEU A 9 19.39 -10.76 -1.38
C LEU A 9 19.34 -12.24 -0.97
N GLN A 10 20.27 -13.07 -1.45
CA GLN A 10 20.39 -14.45 -1.01
C GLN A 10 20.71 -14.56 0.49
N LYS A 11 21.67 -13.77 0.98
CA LYS A 11 22.02 -13.75 2.41
C LYS A 11 20.84 -13.32 3.29
N LEU A 12 20.01 -12.42 2.77
CA LEU A 12 18.81 -11.91 3.42
C LEU A 12 17.60 -12.86 3.33
N GLN A 13 17.73 -13.98 2.59
CA GLN A 13 16.64 -14.91 2.34
C GLN A 13 15.41 -14.22 1.70
N PHE A 14 15.68 -13.30 0.77
CA PHE A 14 14.64 -12.61 0.03
C PHE A 14 13.80 -13.60 -0.79
N ASN A 15 12.47 -13.44 -0.73
CA ASN A 15 11.49 -14.21 -1.48
C ASN A 15 10.63 -13.24 -2.28
N GLY A 16 10.81 -13.19 -3.59
CA GLY A 16 10.18 -12.17 -4.41
C GLY A 16 10.83 -11.94 -5.76
N SER A 17 10.45 -10.81 -6.37
CA SER A 17 10.97 -10.32 -7.65
C SER A 17 11.56 -8.93 -7.50
N LEU A 18 12.71 -8.69 -8.14
CA LEU A 18 13.36 -7.40 -8.22
C LEU A 18 13.60 -7.06 -9.69
N TYR A 19 13.18 -5.87 -10.10
CA TYR A 19 13.57 -5.27 -11.37
C TYR A 19 14.25 -3.92 -11.13
N ILE A 20 15.37 -3.68 -11.80
CA ILE A 20 16.08 -2.41 -11.80
C ILE A 20 16.38 -2.01 -13.22
N GLU A 21 16.19 -0.75 -13.55
CA GLU A 21 16.61 -0.17 -14.83
C GLU A 21 17.23 1.21 -14.60
N THR A 22 18.38 1.47 -15.24
CA THR A 22 19.06 2.78 -15.21
C THR A 22 18.77 3.57 -16.47
N ARG A 23 19.05 4.89 -16.43
CA ARG A 23 18.98 5.79 -17.60
C ARG A 23 19.65 5.25 -18.87
N ASN A 24 20.76 4.52 -18.74
CA ASN A 24 21.49 3.96 -19.87
C ASN A 24 20.87 2.67 -20.43
N ASN A 25 19.65 2.33 -20.00
CA ASN A 25 18.93 1.07 -20.28
C ASN A 25 19.68 -0.18 -19.79
N GLU A 26 20.62 -0.04 -18.85
CA GLU A 26 21.13 -1.20 -18.13
C GLU A 26 20.04 -1.69 -17.19
N SER A 27 19.67 -2.96 -17.29
CA SER A 27 18.64 -3.56 -16.45
C SER A 27 19.12 -4.81 -15.74
N LEU A 28 18.50 -5.09 -14.60
CA LEU A 28 18.69 -6.29 -13.81
C LEU A 28 17.30 -6.79 -13.39
N SER A 29 16.99 -8.03 -13.76
CA SER A 29 15.79 -8.74 -13.31
C SER A 29 16.23 -9.94 -12.48
N LEU A 30 15.74 -10.06 -11.26
CA LEU A 30 16.04 -11.15 -10.35
C LEU A 30 14.74 -11.71 -9.77
N THR A 31 14.67 -13.03 -9.64
CA THR A 31 13.64 -13.73 -8.85
C THR A 31 14.35 -14.64 -7.86
N LEU A 32 13.84 -14.71 -6.64
CA LEU A 32 14.37 -15.57 -5.59
C LEU A 32 13.22 -16.19 -4.81
N GLY A 33 13.39 -17.44 -4.38
CA GLY A 33 12.43 -18.13 -3.53
C GLY A 33 11.23 -18.72 -4.29
N TYR A 34 10.10 -18.82 -3.60
CA TYR A 34 8.95 -19.61 -4.00
C TYR A 34 7.69 -18.76 -4.14
N LYS A 35 7.00 -18.95 -5.27
CA LYS A 35 5.66 -18.41 -5.46
C LYS A 35 4.65 -19.22 -4.66
N ASP A 36 4.97 -20.47 -4.37
CA ASP A 36 4.24 -21.31 -3.43
C ASP A 36 5.23 -22.17 -2.64
N ILE A 37 5.44 -21.77 -1.38
CA ILE A 37 6.42 -22.41 -0.49
C ILE A 37 6.03 -23.83 -0.09
N ASP A 38 4.74 -24.12 0.07
CA ASP A 38 4.26 -25.44 0.54
C ASP A 38 4.49 -26.52 -0.53
N ASN A 39 4.35 -26.14 -1.79
CA ASN A 39 4.56 -27.01 -2.95
C ASN A 39 5.96 -26.84 -3.58
N TYR A 40 6.84 -26.02 -2.98
CA TYR A 40 8.18 -25.71 -3.47
C TYR A 40 8.21 -25.22 -4.92
N ILE A 41 7.21 -24.41 -5.33
CA ILE A 41 7.13 -23.87 -6.69
C ILE A 41 7.87 -22.54 -6.74
N SER A 42 8.96 -22.47 -7.51
CA SER A 42 9.81 -21.29 -7.60
C SER A 42 9.13 -20.08 -8.25
N ILE A 43 9.56 -18.88 -7.86
CA ILE A 43 9.21 -17.63 -8.55
C ILE A 43 9.92 -17.57 -9.90
N THR A 44 9.18 -17.20 -10.94
CA THR A 44 9.67 -16.92 -12.29
C THR A 44 9.37 -15.48 -12.69
N GLU A 45 9.97 -15.02 -13.79
CA GLU A 45 9.69 -13.72 -14.41
C GLU A 45 8.24 -13.53 -14.87
N HIS A 46 7.47 -14.62 -14.96
CA HIS A 46 6.05 -14.64 -15.32
C HIS A 46 5.12 -14.74 -14.10
N THR A 47 5.68 -14.84 -12.89
CA THR A 47 4.89 -14.93 -11.66
C THR A 47 4.25 -13.59 -11.35
N LEU A 48 2.94 -13.59 -11.14
CA LEU A 48 2.16 -12.40 -10.83
C LEU A 48 2.09 -12.19 -9.33
N PHE A 49 2.34 -10.96 -8.89
CA PHE A 49 2.16 -10.56 -7.50
C PHE A 49 0.93 -9.64 -7.41
N ASP A 50 0.17 -9.73 -6.32
CA ASP A 50 -0.78 -8.67 -5.98
C ASP A 50 0.04 -7.40 -5.69
N ILE A 51 -0.14 -6.37 -6.51
CA ILE A 51 0.66 -5.15 -6.38
C ILE A 51 0.02 -4.15 -5.41
N ALA A 52 -1.10 -4.53 -4.78
CA ALA A 52 -1.78 -3.76 -3.76
C ALA A 52 -1.95 -2.29 -4.20
N SER A 53 -1.57 -1.34 -3.34
CA SER A 53 -1.73 0.10 -3.60
C SER A 53 -0.91 0.66 -4.77
N LEU A 54 0.03 -0.09 -5.37
CA LEU A 54 0.60 0.32 -6.67
C LEU A 54 -0.47 0.43 -7.75
N SER A 55 -1.60 -0.27 -7.59
CA SER A 55 -2.77 -0.17 -8.48
C SER A 55 -3.30 1.26 -8.62
N LYS A 56 -3.12 2.11 -7.60
CA LYS A 56 -3.54 3.52 -7.62
C LYS A 56 -2.86 4.32 -8.73
N MET A 57 -1.59 4.01 -9.05
CA MET A 57 -0.91 4.65 -10.17
C MET A 57 -1.63 4.34 -11.49
N TYR A 58 -2.08 3.10 -11.69
CA TYR A 58 -2.81 2.69 -12.90
C TYR A 58 -4.18 3.38 -12.97
N THR A 59 -4.92 3.39 -11.87
CA THR A 59 -6.21 4.10 -11.75
C THR A 59 -6.07 5.58 -12.06
N ALA A 60 -5.06 6.23 -11.46
CA ALA A 60 -4.79 7.63 -11.70
C ALA A 60 -4.49 7.88 -13.18
N VAL A 61 -3.61 7.09 -13.81
CA VAL A 61 -3.31 7.23 -15.24
C VAL A 61 -4.55 7.03 -16.12
N MET A 62 -5.47 6.13 -15.77
CA MET A 62 -6.75 6.00 -16.48
C MET A 62 -7.61 7.26 -16.33
N ILE A 63 -7.71 7.85 -15.14
CA ILE A 63 -8.37 9.14 -14.93
C ILE A 63 -7.70 10.23 -15.77
N LEU A 64 -6.37 10.29 -15.81
CA LEU A 64 -5.64 11.28 -16.62
C LEU A 64 -5.93 11.15 -18.12
N GLN A 65 -6.09 9.93 -18.64
CA GLN A 65 -6.51 9.73 -20.03
C GLN A 65 -7.95 10.22 -20.29
N LEU A 66 -8.85 10.08 -19.33
CA LEU A 66 -10.20 10.65 -19.42
C LEU A 66 -10.17 12.19 -19.35
N LEU A 67 -9.24 12.79 -18.61
CA LEU A 67 -8.98 14.25 -18.62
C LEU A 67 -8.42 14.71 -19.96
N GLU A 68 -7.43 14.00 -20.51
CA GLU A 68 -6.78 14.30 -21.80
C GLU A 68 -7.83 14.34 -22.94
N THR A 69 -8.78 13.41 -22.91
CA THR A 69 -9.90 13.35 -23.88
C THR A 69 -11.06 14.29 -23.54
N LYS A 70 -10.97 15.04 -22.43
CA LYS A 70 -12.00 15.94 -21.90
C LYS A 70 -13.33 15.26 -21.58
N ALA A 71 -13.32 13.95 -21.32
CA ALA A 71 -14.50 13.20 -20.89
C ALA A 71 -14.93 13.58 -19.46
N ILE A 72 -13.96 14.02 -18.64
CA ILE A 72 -14.13 14.54 -17.28
C ILE A 72 -13.21 15.75 -17.09
N ASN A 73 -13.42 16.50 -16.00
CA ASN A 73 -12.52 17.57 -15.55
C ASN A 73 -12.11 17.35 -14.09
N LEU A 74 -10.95 17.86 -13.70
CA LEU A 74 -10.45 17.79 -12.31
C LEU A 74 -11.44 18.38 -11.30
N GLU A 75 -12.15 19.44 -11.69
CA GLU A 75 -13.15 20.16 -10.88
C GLU A 75 -14.56 19.55 -10.91
N ASP A 76 -14.78 18.50 -11.71
CA ASP A 76 -16.08 17.82 -11.73
C ASP A 76 -16.38 17.31 -10.31
N LYS A 77 -17.59 17.59 -9.83
CA LYS A 77 -18.03 17.23 -8.49
C LYS A 77 -18.46 15.77 -8.42
N LEU A 78 -18.20 15.14 -7.27
CA LEU A 78 -18.60 13.76 -6.98
C LEU A 78 -20.09 13.50 -7.23
N THR A 79 -20.93 14.51 -7.03
CA THR A 79 -22.38 14.48 -7.26
C THR A 79 -22.82 14.22 -8.70
N LYS A 80 -21.91 14.31 -9.67
CA LYS A 80 -22.17 13.90 -11.06
C LYS A 80 -22.31 12.38 -11.20
N TRP A 81 -21.74 11.61 -10.27
CA TRP A 81 -21.73 10.14 -10.32
C TRP A 81 -22.38 9.48 -9.10
N PHE A 82 -22.32 10.11 -7.93
CA PHE A 82 -22.81 9.52 -6.67
C PHE A 82 -23.78 10.46 -5.97
N ASN A 83 -24.85 9.89 -5.41
CA ASN A 83 -25.77 10.66 -4.59
C ASN A 83 -25.14 10.93 -3.23
N THR A 84 -24.76 12.16 -2.93
CA THR A 84 -24.23 12.52 -1.61
C THR A 84 -24.48 14.00 -1.31
N ILE A 85 -24.94 14.28 -0.10
CA ILE A 85 -25.17 15.65 0.38
C ILE A 85 -23.93 16.16 1.12
N THR A 86 -23.31 15.29 1.93
CA THR A 86 -22.13 15.58 2.75
C THR A 86 -20.92 15.89 1.88
N TYR A 87 -20.66 15.07 0.85
CA TYR A 87 -19.46 15.17 0.01
C TYR A 87 -19.71 15.91 -1.31
N LYS A 88 -20.76 16.74 -1.37
CA LYS A 88 -21.22 17.37 -2.63
C LYS A 88 -20.20 18.28 -3.31
N ASN A 89 -19.21 18.77 -2.56
CA ASN A 89 -18.18 19.68 -3.05
C ASN A 89 -16.86 18.98 -3.41
N VAL A 90 -16.73 17.68 -3.10
CA VAL A 90 -15.54 16.88 -3.41
C VAL A 90 -15.35 16.80 -4.92
N THR A 91 -14.13 17.03 -5.38
CA THR A 91 -13.71 17.00 -6.79
C THR A 91 -12.94 15.74 -7.14
N ILE A 92 -12.75 15.47 -8.44
CA ILE A 92 -11.86 14.40 -8.92
C ILE A 92 -10.42 14.63 -8.44
N GLU A 93 -9.93 15.87 -8.49
CA GLU A 93 -8.59 16.20 -7.99
C GLU A 93 -8.41 15.81 -6.51
N GLN A 94 -9.44 16.05 -5.70
CA GLN A 94 -9.38 15.74 -4.26
C GLN A 94 -9.40 14.25 -3.97
N LEU A 95 -10.06 13.45 -4.82
CA LEU A 95 -9.95 11.99 -4.76
C LEU A 95 -8.53 11.54 -5.12
N LEU A 96 -7.96 12.04 -6.22
CA LEU A 96 -6.61 11.69 -6.70
C LEU A 96 -5.51 12.04 -5.70
N THR A 97 -5.69 13.10 -4.92
CA THR A 97 -4.67 13.65 -4.00
C THR A 97 -4.92 13.30 -2.53
N HIS A 98 -5.95 12.49 -2.24
CA HIS A 98 -6.34 12.17 -0.85
C HIS A 98 -6.71 13.40 0.01
N THR A 99 -7.31 14.42 -0.58
CA THR A 99 -7.73 15.67 0.10
C THR A 99 -9.25 15.86 0.16
N SER A 100 -10.00 14.77 -0.08
CA SER A 100 -11.47 14.74 -0.08
C SER A 100 -12.10 14.86 1.31
N GLY A 101 -11.42 14.34 2.34
CA GLY A 101 -11.95 14.14 3.69
C GLY A 101 -12.85 12.91 3.83
N ILE A 102 -13.02 12.10 2.76
CA ILE A 102 -13.85 10.89 2.77
C ILE A 102 -13.18 9.80 3.62
N PRO A 103 -13.90 9.22 4.61
CA PRO A 103 -13.36 8.17 5.45
C PRO A 103 -12.90 6.91 4.70
N GLU A 104 -11.96 6.20 5.31
CA GLU A 104 -11.53 4.89 4.85
C GLU A 104 -12.65 3.87 5.05
N TYR A 105 -12.80 2.92 4.12
CA TYR A 105 -13.73 1.82 4.30
C TYR A 105 -13.11 0.74 5.19
N ILE A 106 -13.94 0.09 6.02
CA ILE A 106 -13.50 -0.99 6.90
C ILE A 106 -14.05 -2.31 6.37
N GLY A 107 -13.17 -3.32 6.24
CA GLY A 107 -13.52 -4.65 5.73
C GLY A 107 -13.58 -4.70 4.21
N ASN A 108 -14.45 -5.55 3.66
CA ASN A 108 -14.52 -5.75 2.21
C ASN A 108 -15.24 -4.59 1.53
N PRO A 109 -14.62 -3.92 0.54
CA PRO A 109 -15.29 -2.85 -0.19
C PRO A 109 -16.47 -3.43 -0.97
N SER A 110 -17.61 -2.76 -0.87
CA SER A 110 -18.84 -3.11 -1.59
C SER A 110 -19.65 -1.86 -1.90
N VAL A 111 -20.65 -1.97 -2.79
CA VAL A 111 -21.49 -0.81 -3.16
C VAL A 111 -22.14 -0.26 -1.90
N THR A 112 -22.67 -1.15 -1.05
CA THR A 112 -23.33 -0.80 0.20
C THR A 112 -22.39 -0.08 1.17
N VAL A 113 -21.15 -0.55 1.31
CA VAL A 113 -20.16 0.10 2.20
C VAL A 113 -19.80 1.50 1.72
N ILE A 114 -19.60 1.68 0.40
CA ILE A 114 -19.29 3.00 -0.17
C ILE A 114 -20.50 3.94 -0.05
N GLU A 115 -21.71 3.45 -0.32
CA GLU A 115 -22.95 4.23 -0.11
C GLU A 115 -23.14 4.62 1.36
N GLU A 116 -22.90 3.70 2.30
CA GLU A 116 -22.97 3.97 3.73
C GLU A 116 -22.01 5.10 4.12
N ILE A 117 -20.76 5.06 3.66
CA ILE A 117 -19.78 6.13 3.91
C ILE A 117 -20.29 7.46 3.35
N LEU A 118 -20.75 7.48 2.09
CA LEU A 118 -21.20 8.70 1.42
C LEU A 118 -22.47 9.33 2.02
N HIS A 119 -23.25 8.57 2.78
CA HIS A 119 -24.52 9.00 3.35
C HIS A 119 -24.54 9.17 4.87
N THR A 120 -23.69 8.46 5.60
CA THR A 120 -23.81 8.35 7.07
C THR A 120 -22.56 8.80 7.83
N LYS A 121 -21.40 8.82 7.18
CA LYS A 121 -20.14 9.18 7.83
C LYS A 121 -19.84 10.65 7.62
N GLU A 122 -19.42 11.31 8.69
CA GLU A 122 -18.86 12.66 8.65
C GLU A 122 -17.46 12.63 8.03
N PRO A 123 -17.05 13.69 7.32
CA PRO A 123 -15.71 13.77 6.77
C PRO A 123 -14.68 13.92 7.90
N TYR A 124 -13.49 13.33 7.74
CA TYR A 124 -12.38 13.53 8.69
C TYR A 124 -11.98 15.01 8.82
N PHE A 125 -12.13 15.76 7.74
CA PHE A 125 -11.95 17.21 7.70
C PHE A 125 -12.77 17.82 6.56
N PRO A 126 -13.08 19.13 6.62
CA PRO A 126 -13.73 19.80 5.51
C PRO A 126 -12.92 19.67 4.21
N THR A 127 -13.61 19.46 3.10
CA THR A 127 -13.00 19.30 1.77
C THR A 127 -11.97 20.39 1.47
N GLY A 128 -10.72 20.00 1.14
CA GLY A 128 -9.64 20.93 0.85
C GLY A 128 -9.00 21.59 2.08
N CYS A 129 -9.24 21.09 3.29
CA CYS A 129 -8.62 21.59 4.52
C CYS A 129 -7.55 20.66 5.10
N GLY A 130 -7.32 19.49 4.50
CA GLY A 130 -6.33 18.52 4.95
C GLY A 130 -6.15 17.39 3.94
N SER A 131 -5.37 16.38 4.34
CA SER A 131 -5.20 15.14 3.59
C SER A 131 -5.29 13.93 4.50
N PHE A 132 -5.94 12.87 4.04
CA PHE A 132 -5.95 11.56 4.69
C PHE A 132 -5.99 10.48 3.63
N TYR A 133 -4.99 9.59 3.66
CA TYR A 133 -4.91 8.46 2.73
C TYR A 133 -6.15 7.58 2.89
N SER A 134 -6.90 7.38 1.81
CA SER A 134 -8.19 6.72 1.84
C SER A 134 -8.37 5.91 0.57
N ASN A 135 -8.46 4.59 0.72
CA ASN A 135 -8.72 3.67 -0.37
C ASN A 135 -10.11 3.91 -0.98
N THR A 136 -11.08 4.35 -0.17
CA THR A 136 -12.40 4.81 -0.63
C THR A 136 -12.30 5.78 -1.81
N ASN A 137 -11.36 6.72 -1.79
CA ASN A 137 -11.19 7.67 -2.90
C ASN A 137 -10.90 6.97 -4.24
N TYR A 138 -10.04 5.97 -4.21
CA TYR A 138 -9.61 5.27 -5.43
C TYR A 138 -10.64 4.25 -5.90
N VAL A 139 -11.42 3.67 -4.99
CA VAL A 139 -12.62 2.89 -5.33
C VAL A 139 -13.64 3.77 -6.08
N LEU A 140 -13.88 4.99 -5.59
CA LEU A 140 -14.76 5.95 -6.26
C LEU A 140 -14.23 6.33 -7.66
N LEU A 141 -12.92 6.56 -7.80
CA LEU A 141 -12.30 6.82 -9.10
C LEU A 141 -12.47 5.64 -10.07
N ALA A 142 -12.31 4.40 -9.62
CA ALA A 142 -12.60 3.22 -10.45
C ALA A 142 -14.05 3.19 -10.92
N LYS A 143 -15.02 3.50 -10.05
CA LYS A 143 -16.43 3.57 -10.43
C LYS A 143 -16.72 4.71 -11.41
N ILE A 144 -16.04 5.84 -11.30
CA ILE A 144 -16.10 6.92 -12.30
C ILE A 144 -15.55 6.45 -13.66
N ILE A 145 -14.42 5.73 -13.67
CA ILE A 145 -13.85 5.16 -14.91
C ILE A 145 -14.87 4.23 -15.58
N GLU A 146 -15.48 3.30 -14.83
CA GLU A 146 -16.49 2.37 -15.33
C GLU A 146 -17.72 3.12 -15.87
N ASP A 147 -18.21 4.12 -15.13
CA ASP A 147 -19.38 4.89 -15.57
C ASP A 147 -19.11 5.73 -16.82
N VAL A 148 -17.97 6.41 -16.91
CA VAL A 148 -17.65 7.26 -18.07
C VAL A 148 -17.36 6.43 -19.31
N SER A 149 -16.65 5.31 -19.16
CA SER A 149 -16.24 4.46 -20.28
C SER A 149 -17.31 3.47 -20.73
N LYS A 150 -18.25 3.12 -19.84
CA LYS A 150 -19.22 2.01 -19.97
C LYS A 150 -18.55 0.65 -20.17
N LEU A 151 -17.32 0.48 -19.66
CA LEU A 151 -16.55 -0.75 -19.67
C LEU A 151 -16.28 -1.20 -18.23
N SER A 152 -15.94 -2.48 -18.05
CA SER A 152 -15.45 -2.94 -16.75
C SER A 152 -14.07 -2.34 -16.44
N TYR A 153 -13.70 -2.24 -15.17
CA TYR A 153 -12.37 -1.77 -14.78
C TYR A 153 -11.23 -2.55 -15.46
N GLU A 154 -11.36 -3.88 -15.59
CA GLU A 154 -10.40 -4.73 -16.30
C GLU A 154 -10.29 -4.37 -17.79
N ASP A 155 -11.42 -4.13 -18.46
CA ASP A 155 -11.42 -3.76 -19.88
C ASP A 155 -10.81 -2.36 -20.08
N CYS A 156 -11.05 -1.43 -19.16
CA CYS A 156 -10.39 -0.14 -19.12
C CYS A 156 -8.88 -0.26 -18.94
N LEU A 157 -8.43 -1.01 -17.92
CA LEU A 157 -7.01 -1.30 -17.68
C LEU A 157 -6.37 -1.88 -18.95
N HIS A 158 -7.03 -2.85 -19.56
CA HIS A 158 -6.54 -3.49 -20.77
C HIS A 158 -6.41 -2.49 -21.94
N LYS A 159 -7.49 -1.76 -22.24
CA LYS A 159 -7.58 -0.84 -23.37
C LYS A 159 -6.67 0.38 -23.22
N MET A 160 -6.59 0.94 -22.02
CA MET A 160 -5.97 2.23 -21.75
C MET A 160 -4.48 2.10 -21.39
N ILE A 161 -4.04 0.97 -20.84
CA ILE A 161 -2.66 0.81 -20.36
C ILE A 161 -1.99 -0.44 -20.93
N VAL A 162 -2.59 -1.62 -20.74
CA VAL A 162 -1.94 -2.89 -21.10
C VAL A 162 -1.69 -3.01 -22.59
N ALA A 163 -2.70 -2.79 -23.43
CA ALA A 163 -2.57 -2.94 -24.88
C ALA A 163 -1.60 -1.91 -25.49
N PRO A 164 -1.64 -0.61 -25.13
CA PRO A 164 -0.66 0.38 -25.60
C PRO A 164 0.79 0.09 -25.23
N LEU A 165 1.04 -0.56 -24.09
CA LEU A 165 2.38 -0.85 -23.59
C LEU A 165 2.82 -2.33 -23.75
N HIS A 166 1.92 -3.19 -24.24
CA HIS A 166 2.11 -4.63 -24.38
C HIS A 166 2.42 -5.36 -23.06
N LEU A 167 1.69 -5.04 -21.99
CA LEU A 167 1.86 -5.63 -20.64
C LEU A 167 1.07 -6.94 -20.47
N THR A 168 1.53 -8.03 -21.07
CA THR A 168 0.75 -9.28 -21.15
C THR A 168 0.56 -10.04 -19.83
N HIS A 169 1.18 -9.58 -18.74
CA HIS A 169 1.11 -10.15 -17.39
C HIS A 169 0.52 -9.15 -16.39
N THR A 170 -0.24 -8.16 -16.83
CA THR A 170 -0.89 -7.17 -15.98
C THR A 170 -2.41 -7.28 -16.10
N THR A 171 -3.10 -7.63 -15.01
CA THR A 171 -4.54 -7.94 -15.02
C THR A 171 -5.14 -7.84 -13.62
N THR A 172 -6.45 -7.65 -13.52
CA THR A 172 -7.23 -7.85 -12.27
C THR A 172 -7.87 -9.24 -12.16
N LYS A 173 -7.67 -10.10 -13.17
CA LYS A 173 -8.23 -11.45 -13.27
C LYS A 173 -7.14 -12.51 -13.52
N PRO A 174 -6.09 -12.58 -12.67
CA PRO A 174 -5.07 -13.61 -12.79
C PRO A 174 -5.66 -15.02 -12.59
N SER A 175 -5.07 -16.05 -13.21
CA SER A 175 -5.37 -17.44 -12.84
C SER A 175 -4.60 -17.82 -11.57
N ALA A 176 -5.16 -18.75 -10.78
CA ALA A 176 -4.50 -19.22 -9.56
C ALA A 176 -3.09 -19.78 -9.81
N GLU A 177 -2.83 -20.40 -10.98
CA GLU A 177 -1.48 -20.90 -11.29
C GLU A 177 -0.47 -19.79 -11.58
N GLN A 178 -0.90 -18.59 -11.93
CA GLN A 178 -0.01 -17.47 -12.27
C GLN A 178 0.47 -16.71 -11.04
N ILE A 179 -0.31 -16.75 -9.95
CA ILE A 179 -0.13 -15.90 -8.78
C ILE A 179 0.97 -16.45 -7.86
N ALA A 180 1.76 -15.55 -7.28
CA ALA A 180 2.53 -15.84 -6.08
C ALA A 180 1.60 -15.86 -4.88
N VAL A 181 1.50 -16.99 -4.19
CA VAL A 181 0.65 -17.15 -3.02
C VAL A 181 1.23 -16.33 -1.87
N GLY A 182 0.48 -15.32 -1.44
CA GLY A 182 0.79 -14.51 -0.26
C GLY A 182 0.82 -15.36 1.01
N ARG A 183 1.80 -15.12 1.88
CA ARG A 183 1.99 -15.87 3.13
C ARG A 183 2.13 -14.94 4.32
N LEU A 184 1.50 -15.32 5.43
CA LEU A 184 1.69 -14.67 6.72
C LEU A 184 2.75 -15.41 7.53
N PHE A 185 3.45 -14.69 8.41
CA PHE A 185 4.43 -15.27 9.30
C PHE A 185 3.79 -15.58 10.66
N ASP A 186 3.72 -16.86 11.00
CA ASP A 186 3.38 -17.31 12.34
C ASP A 186 4.59 -17.07 13.25
N TYR A 187 4.51 -16.01 14.06
CA TYR A 187 5.58 -15.62 14.97
C TYR A 187 5.79 -16.60 16.13
N THR A 188 4.78 -17.40 16.49
CA THR A 188 4.87 -18.41 17.54
C THR A 188 5.65 -19.64 17.06
N ASN A 189 5.25 -20.20 15.91
CA ASN A 189 5.89 -21.39 15.35
C ASN A 189 7.06 -21.07 14.41
N ARG A 190 7.31 -19.79 14.14
CA ARG A 190 8.38 -19.27 13.29
C ARG A 190 8.38 -19.87 11.88
N LYS A 191 7.21 -19.90 11.26
CA LYS A 191 7.02 -20.43 9.90
C LYS A 191 6.01 -19.59 9.13
N TYR A 192 6.08 -19.64 7.81
CA TYR A 192 5.02 -19.09 6.98
C TYR A 192 3.78 -20.00 6.98
N ILE A 193 2.61 -19.38 6.95
CA ILE A 193 1.29 -20.02 6.90
C ILE A 193 0.45 -19.39 5.79
N ALA A 194 -0.61 -20.09 5.37
CA ALA A 194 -1.57 -19.50 4.44
C ALA A 194 -2.30 -18.34 5.14
N VAL A 195 -2.71 -17.33 4.37
CA VAL A 195 -3.48 -16.20 4.91
C VAL A 195 -4.78 -16.67 5.58
N THR A 196 -5.39 -17.73 5.05
CA THR A 196 -6.62 -18.34 5.59
C THR A 196 -6.46 -18.97 6.97
N ASP A 197 -5.22 -19.20 7.42
CA ASP A 197 -4.93 -19.85 8.69
C ASP A 197 -4.74 -18.84 9.84
N ASP A 198 -4.77 -17.53 9.55
CA ASP A 198 -4.66 -16.48 10.56
C ASP A 198 -6.05 -16.15 11.16
N PRO A 199 -6.19 -16.13 12.49
CA PRO A 199 -7.49 -15.93 13.15
C PRO A 199 -7.96 -14.47 13.18
N ILE A 200 -7.09 -13.51 12.83
CA ILE A 200 -7.39 -12.07 12.90
C ILE A 200 -7.37 -11.46 11.51
N LEU A 201 -6.34 -11.76 10.72
CA LEU A 201 -6.17 -11.22 9.38
C LEU A 201 -6.87 -12.12 8.37
N HIS A 202 -7.80 -11.54 7.62
CA HIS A 202 -8.49 -12.23 6.53
C HIS A 202 -8.21 -11.53 5.21
N TYR A 203 -7.77 -12.28 4.21
CA TYR A 203 -7.60 -11.75 2.86
C TYR A 203 -8.94 -11.24 2.33
N VAL A 204 -8.94 -10.00 1.87
CA VAL A 204 -10.08 -9.42 1.16
C VAL A 204 -9.90 -9.73 -0.31
N ASP A 205 -10.71 -10.66 -0.82
CA ASP A 205 -10.70 -10.97 -2.24
C ASP A 205 -11.31 -9.82 -3.07
N LYS A 206 -10.43 -9.02 -3.72
CA LYS A 206 -10.83 -7.94 -4.63
C LYS A 206 -11.38 -8.43 -5.98
N HIS A 207 -11.43 -9.73 -6.24
CA HIS A 207 -12.11 -10.30 -7.40
C HIS A 207 -13.64 -10.10 -7.37
N ALA A 208 -14.20 -9.52 -6.30
CA ALA A 208 -15.62 -9.17 -6.17
C ALA A 208 -16.06 -7.85 -6.85
N GLY A 209 -15.23 -7.24 -7.71
CA GLY A 209 -15.63 -6.09 -8.54
C GLY A 209 -15.41 -4.71 -7.89
N PHE A 210 -14.54 -4.64 -6.89
CA PHE A 210 -14.10 -3.41 -6.24
C PHE A 210 -12.60 -3.24 -6.45
N TYR A 211 -12.27 -2.31 -7.35
CA TYR A 211 -10.92 -2.03 -7.82
C TYR A 211 -10.56 -0.58 -7.58
N GLY A 212 -9.37 -0.19 -8.03
CA GLY A 212 -8.92 1.19 -8.10
C GLY A 212 -7.87 1.49 -7.04
N ASP A 213 -8.14 1.06 -5.82
CA ASP A 213 -7.23 1.16 -4.69
C ASP A 213 -6.21 0.01 -4.63
N GLY A 214 -6.56 -1.14 -5.21
CA GLY A 214 -5.77 -2.39 -5.29
C GLY A 214 -6.35 -3.36 -6.33
N GLY A 215 -5.94 -4.62 -6.27
CA GLY A 215 -6.51 -5.72 -7.06
C GLY A 215 -5.93 -5.91 -8.45
N ILE A 216 -4.92 -5.12 -8.85
CA ILE A 216 -4.10 -5.42 -10.01
C ILE A 216 -3.02 -6.43 -9.61
N TYR A 217 -2.77 -7.38 -10.50
CA TYR A 217 -1.66 -8.31 -10.44
C TYR A 217 -0.71 -8.01 -11.59
N SER A 218 0.60 -8.01 -11.32
CA SER A 218 1.62 -7.74 -12.35
C SER A 218 2.97 -8.40 -12.03
N THR A 219 3.92 -8.25 -12.94
CA THR A 219 5.32 -8.64 -12.76
C THR A 219 6.19 -7.40 -12.51
N ALA A 220 7.33 -7.57 -11.84
CA ALA A 220 8.23 -6.45 -11.56
C ALA A 220 8.67 -5.71 -12.84
N LYS A 221 8.87 -6.46 -13.93
CA LYS A 221 9.25 -5.90 -15.24
C LYS A 221 8.12 -5.06 -15.86
N GLU A 222 6.88 -5.54 -15.82
CA GLU A 222 5.77 -4.83 -16.44
C GLU A 222 5.38 -3.56 -15.67
N ILE A 223 5.51 -3.56 -14.34
CA ILE A 223 5.37 -2.34 -13.53
C ILE A 223 6.41 -1.29 -13.93
N ALA A 224 7.66 -1.70 -14.16
CA ALA A 224 8.70 -0.80 -14.65
C ALA A 224 8.39 -0.26 -16.05
N GLN A 225 7.86 -1.10 -16.95
CA GLN A 225 7.43 -0.68 -18.28
C GLN A 225 6.24 0.29 -18.24
N PHE A 226 5.29 0.07 -17.34
CA PHE A 226 4.19 1.00 -17.05
C PHE A 226 4.75 2.36 -16.61
N LEU A 227 5.59 2.40 -15.57
CA LEU A 227 6.17 3.64 -15.06
C LEU A 227 6.97 4.37 -16.16
N LYS A 228 7.82 3.63 -16.89
CA LYS A 228 8.60 4.17 -18.01
C LYS A 228 7.71 4.72 -19.12
N GLY A 229 6.62 4.03 -19.47
CA GLY A 229 5.65 4.48 -20.47
C GLY A 229 4.92 5.75 -20.05
N PHE A 230 4.52 5.83 -18.78
CA PHE A 230 3.90 7.01 -18.18
C PHE A 230 4.84 8.23 -18.23
N ILE A 231 6.06 8.13 -17.67
CA ILE A 231 7.01 9.26 -17.60
C ILE A 231 7.46 9.74 -18.99
N GLN A 232 7.44 8.88 -19.99
CA GLN A 232 7.77 9.21 -21.38
C GLN A 232 6.62 9.84 -22.16
N GLY A 233 5.46 10.05 -21.53
CA GLY A 233 4.27 10.61 -22.16
C GLY A 233 3.62 9.69 -23.19
N LYS A 234 3.79 8.37 -23.08
CA LYS A 234 3.16 7.41 -24.01
C LYS A 234 1.68 7.18 -23.69
N LEU A 235 1.29 7.40 -22.43
CA LEU A 235 -0.07 7.17 -21.95
C LEU A 235 -0.88 8.46 -21.86
N VAL A 236 -0.24 9.57 -21.53
CA VAL A 236 -0.82 10.92 -21.40
C VAL A 236 0.20 11.97 -21.81
N SER A 237 -0.23 13.20 -22.06
CA SER A 237 0.68 14.31 -22.41
C SER A 237 1.75 14.56 -21.32
N PRO A 238 2.97 15.02 -21.70
CA PRO A 238 3.99 15.41 -20.72
C PRO A 238 3.52 16.43 -19.68
N GLU A 239 2.58 17.31 -20.06
CA GLU A 239 1.94 18.28 -19.16
C GLU A 239 1.11 17.58 -18.06
N LEU A 240 0.35 16.54 -18.41
CA LEU A 240 -0.38 15.74 -17.43
C LEU A 240 0.55 14.86 -16.58
N VAL A 241 1.64 14.34 -17.15
CA VAL A 241 2.69 13.65 -16.37
C VAL A 241 3.23 14.60 -15.29
N LYS A 242 3.60 15.82 -15.68
CA LYS A 242 4.10 16.83 -14.74
C LYS A 242 3.06 17.18 -13.67
N SER A 243 1.80 17.33 -14.06
CA SER A 243 0.72 17.65 -13.11
C SER A 243 0.53 16.52 -12.09
N ALA A 244 0.55 15.26 -12.54
CA ALA A 244 0.43 14.10 -11.68
C ALA A 244 1.61 13.90 -10.72
N LEU A 245 2.81 14.34 -11.12
CA LEU A 245 4.03 14.32 -10.32
C LEU A 245 4.28 15.65 -9.59
N THR A 246 3.28 16.53 -9.51
CA THR A 246 3.31 17.72 -8.65
C THR A 246 2.51 17.41 -7.39
N PRO A 247 3.10 17.48 -6.19
CA PRO A 247 2.38 17.18 -4.97
C PRO A 247 1.32 18.25 -4.70
N SER A 248 0.18 17.84 -4.15
CA SER A 248 -0.82 18.79 -3.66
C SER A 248 -0.26 19.52 -2.43
N SER A 249 -0.60 20.81 -2.29
CA SER A 249 -0.17 21.64 -1.16
C SER A 249 -0.76 21.18 0.18
N LEU A 250 -1.78 20.34 0.16
CA LEU A 250 -2.48 19.85 1.35
C LEU A 250 -2.07 18.42 1.73
N SER A 251 -1.47 17.68 0.81
CA SER A 251 -1.02 16.31 1.05
C SER A 251 0.49 16.28 1.15
N ASN A 252 1.01 15.79 2.28
CA ASN A 252 2.45 15.57 2.46
C ASN A 252 2.96 14.64 1.36
N ASN A 253 3.60 15.18 0.32
CA ASN A 253 4.33 14.42 -0.68
C ASN A 253 3.46 13.47 -1.53
N TYR A 254 2.22 13.86 -1.89
CA TYR A 254 1.33 13.04 -2.74
C TYR A 254 0.77 13.82 -3.93
N GLY A 255 0.85 13.24 -5.13
CA GLY A 255 0.32 13.76 -6.39
C GLY A 255 -0.91 12.98 -6.86
N TYR A 256 -1.06 12.76 -8.16
CA TYR A 256 -2.17 11.96 -8.70
C TYR A 256 -1.81 10.48 -8.70
N GLY A 257 -1.95 9.82 -7.55
CA GLY A 257 -1.65 8.39 -7.39
C GLY A 257 -0.17 8.07 -7.25
N PHE A 258 0.67 9.08 -7.02
CA PHE A 258 2.10 8.94 -6.83
C PHE A 258 2.52 9.62 -5.52
N VAL A 259 3.32 8.92 -4.74
CA VAL A 259 4.12 9.49 -3.65
C VAL A 259 5.33 10.19 -4.26
N ILE A 260 5.59 11.43 -3.86
CA ILE A 260 6.61 12.31 -4.43
C ILE A 260 7.50 12.84 -3.31
N GLN A 261 8.74 12.38 -3.28
CA GLN A 261 9.77 12.84 -2.36
C GLN A 261 10.76 13.76 -3.11
N ASP A 262 11.63 14.44 -2.37
CA ASP A 262 12.59 15.40 -2.93
C ASP A 262 13.45 14.80 -4.06
N ASP A 263 13.80 13.51 -3.95
CA ASP A 263 14.73 12.82 -4.84
C ASP A 263 14.13 11.61 -5.57
N SER A 264 12.82 11.38 -5.42
CA SER A 264 12.18 10.21 -6.00
C SER A 264 10.67 10.32 -6.08
N PHE A 265 10.05 9.54 -6.95
CA PHE A 265 8.60 9.39 -6.97
C PHE A 265 8.21 7.95 -7.29
N GLY A 266 6.98 7.58 -6.97
CA GLY A 266 6.48 6.24 -7.19
C GLY A 266 5.30 5.93 -6.29
N HIS A 267 5.21 4.70 -5.80
CA HIS A 267 4.23 4.32 -4.78
C HIS A 267 4.69 3.02 -4.11
N SER A 268 4.15 2.71 -2.94
CA SER A 268 4.27 1.39 -2.28
C SER A 268 2.92 0.67 -2.21
N GLY A 269 2.90 -0.61 -1.91
CA GLY A 269 1.70 -1.41 -1.80
C GLY A 269 1.92 -2.47 -0.73
N GLY A 270 1.01 -2.52 0.23
CA GLY A 270 0.91 -3.60 1.19
C GLY A 270 -0.47 -4.23 1.08
N GLU A 271 -0.49 -5.56 1.06
CA GLU A 271 -1.68 -6.38 1.22
C GLU A 271 -1.28 -7.57 2.11
N ILE A 272 -2.25 -8.27 2.68
CA ILE A 272 -1.98 -9.40 3.57
C ILE A 272 -1.12 -10.45 2.84
N GLY A 273 0.14 -10.58 3.27
CA GLY A 273 1.12 -11.49 2.67
C GLY A 273 1.77 -10.98 1.39
N TYR A 274 1.66 -9.70 1.04
CA TYR A 274 2.30 -9.08 -0.12
C TYR A 274 2.90 -7.72 0.21
N SER A 275 4.04 -7.43 -0.40
CA SER A 275 4.58 -6.07 -0.45
C SER A 275 5.07 -5.74 -1.85
N ALA A 276 4.88 -4.49 -2.26
CA ALA A 276 5.21 -4.02 -3.58
C ALA A 276 5.74 -2.59 -3.52
N HIS A 277 6.87 -2.34 -4.17
CA HIS A 277 7.47 -1.01 -4.26
C HIS A 277 7.78 -0.68 -5.71
N CYS A 278 7.41 0.53 -6.12
CA CYS A 278 7.75 1.09 -7.41
C CYS A 278 8.38 2.46 -7.14
N LEU A 279 9.65 2.63 -7.51
CA LEU A 279 10.40 3.85 -7.24
C LEU A 279 11.14 4.30 -8.51
N TYR A 280 10.99 5.57 -8.86
CA TYR A 280 11.87 6.28 -9.78
C TYR A 280 12.75 7.24 -8.98
N SER A 281 14.05 6.97 -8.91
CA SER A 281 15.04 7.85 -8.29
C SER A 281 15.52 8.91 -9.27
N LEU A 282 15.36 10.19 -8.94
CA LEU A 282 15.76 11.34 -9.75
C LEU A 282 17.29 11.51 -9.84
N PRO A 283 18.09 11.44 -8.75
CA PRO A 283 19.54 11.65 -8.82
C PRO A 283 20.27 10.74 -9.80
N ASN A 284 19.76 9.52 -10.01
CA ASN A 284 20.39 8.52 -10.85
C ASN A 284 19.51 8.07 -12.04
N GLU A 285 18.34 8.69 -12.22
CA GLU A 285 17.31 8.33 -13.21
C GLU A 285 17.13 6.80 -13.30
N LYS A 286 16.72 6.22 -12.18
CA LYS A 286 16.71 4.76 -11.95
C LYS A 286 15.33 4.28 -11.50
N ILE A 287 14.80 3.27 -12.19
CA ILE A 287 13.59 2.56 -11.80
C ILE A 287 13.98 1.36 -10.93
N ILE A 288 13.29 1.19 -9.81
CA ILE A 288 13.45 0.06 -8.89
C ILE A 288 12.06 -0.46 -8.57
N ILE A 289 11.82 -1.74 -8.89
CA ILE A 289 10.62 -2.47 -8.53
C ILE A 289 10.99 -3.63 -7.62
N LEU A 290 10.40 -3.70 -6.43
CA LEU A 290 10.62 -4.77 -5.46
C LEU A 290 9.28 -5.36 -5.05
N LEU A 291 9.06 -6.65 -5.29
CA LEU A 291 7.82 -7.35 -4.98
C LEU A 291 8.10 -8.56 -4.10
N THR A 292 7.26 -8.79 -3.09
CA THR A 292 7.30 -9.96 -2.21
C THR A 292 5.89 -10.55 -2.04
N ASN A 293 5.82 -11.85 -1.79
CA ASN A 293 4.60 -12.60 -1.47
C ASN A 293 4.69 -13.24 -0.08
N GLU A 294 5.37 -12.54 0.83
CA GLU A 294 5.52 -12.96 2.22
C GLU A 294 5.41 -11.73 3.14
N GLU A 295 4.76 -11.91 4.29
CA GLU A 295 4.83 -10.96 5.40
C GLU A 295 6.28 -10.80 5.84
N ILE A 296 6.79 -9.57 5.82
CA ILE A 296 8.16 -9.24 6.20
C ILE A 296 8.16 -8.00 7.08
N SER A 297 9.22 -7.85 7.88
CA SER A 297 9.46 -6.65 8.66
C SER A 297 9.59 -5.42 7.73
N PRO A 298 8.85 -4.33 7.98
CA PRO A 298 9.00 -3.10 7.19
C PRO A 298 10.44 -2.55 7.22
N MET A 299 11.16 -2.71 8.34
CA MET A 299 12.57 -2.30 8.45
C MET A 299 13.51 -3.15 7.59
N TYR A 300 13.23 -4.46 7.43
CA TYR A 300 13.96 -5.33 6.51
C TYR A 300 13.84 -4.83 5.07
N GLU A 301 12.61 -4.51 4.67
CA GLU A 301 12.32 -4.04 3.33
C GLU A 301 12.92 -2.64 3.07
N GLN A 302 12.78 -1.71 4.02
CA GLN A 302 13.32 -0.36 3.92
C GLN A 302 14.86 -0.37 3.75
N GLN A 303 15.57 -1.23 4.49
CA GLN A 303 17.01 -1.35 4.32
C GLN A 303 17.39 -1.92 2.95
N ILE A 304 16.63 -2.88 2.41
CA ILE A 304 16.83 -3.37 1.04
C ILE A 304 16.63 -2.23 0.05
N LEU A 305 15.52 -1.49 0.13
CA LEU A 305 15.25 -0.36 -0.77
C LEU A 305 16.35 0.69 -0.70
N SER A 306 16.78 1.09 0.51
CA SER A 306 17.88 2.04 0.70
C SER A 306 19.19 1.56 0.06
N PHE A 307 19.54 0.28 0.26
CA PHE A 307 20.70 -0.35 -0.38
C PHE A 307 20.60 -0.36 -1.92
N LEU A 308 19.39 -0.54 -2.46
CA LEU A 308 19.15 -0.52 -3.91
C LEU A 308 19.19 0.91 -4.47
N THR A 309 18.69 1.91 -3.74
CA THR A 309 18.58 3.31 -4.19
C THR A 309 19.91 4.06 -4.10
N PHE A 310 20.65 3.88 -3.01
CA PHE A 310 21.85 4.65 -2.70
C PHE A 310 23.11 3.77 -2.66
N PRO A 311 23.62 3.29 -3.80
CA PRO A 311 24.79 2.40 -3.83
C PRO A 311 26.11 3.04 -3.33
N GLN A 312 26.14 4.37 -3.18
CA GLN A 312 27.21 5.10 -2.49
C GLN A 312 27.20 4.81 -0.97
N ASN A 313 26.02 4.51 -0.42
CA ASN A 313 25.84 4.06 0.95
C ASN A 313 26.18 2.56 1.01
N ARG A 314 27.37 2.23 1.54
CA ARG A 314 27.92 0.87 1.49
C ARG A 314 27.36 -0.08 2.55
N GLU A 315 26.46 0.39 3.40
CA GLU A 315 25.88 -0.44 4.44
C GLU A 315 24.92 -1.45 3.81
N LYS A 316 25.32 -2.73 3.90
CA LYS A 316 24.45 -3.83 3.48
C LYS A 316 23.29 -3.90 4.47
N PRO A 317 22.08 -4.28 4.02
CA PRO A 317 20.97 -4.51 4.92
C PRO A 317 21.35 -5.56 5.97
N ILE A 318 21.02 -5.29 7.23
CA ILE A 318 21.25 -6.17 8.38
C ILE A 318 19.96 -6.45 9.17
N ALA A 319 18.89 -5.68 8.94
CA ALA A 319 17.62 -5.88 9.61
C ALA A 319 17.13 -7.32 9.39
N PRO A 320 16.62 -7.98 10.45
CA PRO A 320 16.10 -9.33 10.33
C PRO A 320 14.79 -9.32 9.55
N LYS A 321 14.56 -10.37 8.75
CA LYS A 321 13.34 -10.54 7.96
C LYS A 321 12.05 -10.48 8.79
N HIS A 322 12.12 -10.95 10.04
CA HIS A 322 11.03 -10.85 11.00
C HIS A 322 11.57 -10.38 12.37
N PRO A 323 10.82 -9.56 13.12
CA PRO A 323 11.15 -9.25 14.51
C PRO A 323 11.11 -10.52 15.38
N THR A 324 11.83 -10.47 16.50
CA THR A 324 11.72 -11.50 17.54
C THR A 324 10.60 -11.11 18.50
N ILE A 325 9.60 -11.97 18.65
CA ILE A 325 8.47 -11.73 19.56
C ILE A 325 8.76 -12.40 20.90
N MET A 326 8.52 -11.67 21.99
CA MET A 326 8.55 -12.16 23.35
C MET A 326 7.19 -12.73 23.75
N GLY A 327 7.20 -13.79 24.56
CA GLY A 327 5.99 -14.28 25.20
C GLY A 327 5.38 -13.23 26.13
N ILE A 328 4.05 -13.21 26.21
CA ILE A 328 3.31 -12.38 27.17
C ILE A 328 3.19 -13.11 28.51
N ASN A 329 3.33 -12.38 29.60
CA ASN A 329 3.19 -12.89 30.96
C ASN A 329 1.89 -12.37 31.60
N THR A 330 1.47 -13.00 32.70
CA THR A 330 0.29 -12.58 33.48
C THR A 330 0.43 -11.19 34.09
N THR A 331 1.67 -10.67 34.20
CA THR A 331 1.97 -9.33 34.72
C THR A 331 1.88 -8.23 33.66
N ASP A 332 1.71 -8.56 32.38
CA ASP A 332 1.60 -7.57 31.30
C ASP A 332 0.20 -6.93 31.27
N SER A 333 -0.06 -5.95 32.13
CA SER A 333 -1.39 -5.31 32.28
C SER A 333 -1.57 -4.08 31.38
N ILE A 334 -1.49 -4.26 30.05
CA ILE A 334 -1.58 -3.16 29.07
C ILE A 334 -2.97 -3.00 28.42
N GLU A 335 -3.96 -3.80 28.82
CA GLU A 335 -5.32 -3.71 28.27
C GLU A 335 -6.01 -2.42 28.67
N GLY A 336 -6.81 -1.86 27.77
CA GLY A 336 -7.60 -0.66 27.99
C GLY A 336 -7.68 0.23 26.76
N THR A 337 -8.38 1.36 26.92
CA THR A 337 -8.49 2.40 25.90
C THR A 337 -7.48 3.51 26.16
N TYR A 338 -6.87 3.98 25.09
CA TYR A 338 -5.82 4.98 25.11
C TYR A 338 -6.13 6.07 24.09
N GLN A 339 -5.66 7.26 24.37
CA GLN A 339 -5.83 8.43 23.52
C GLN A 339 -4.46 9.08 23.29
N LEU A 340 -4.11 9.31 22.03
CA LEU A 340 -2.93 10.05 21.63
C LEU A 340 -3.14 11.55 21.89
N THR A 341 -2.07 12.25 22.24
CA THR A 341 -2.06 13.72 22.34
C THR A 341 -1.71 14.36 20.99
N ASP A 342 -2.27 13.83 19.90
CA ASP A 342 -2.18 14.38 18.56
C ASP A 342 -3.32 15.39 18.30
N ASP A 343 -3.24 16.12 17.20
CA ASP A 343 -4.25 17.12 16.83
C ASP A 343 -5.64 16.50 16.57
N TYR A 344 -5.67 15.20 16.30
CA TYR A 344 -6.88 14.43 15.97
C TYR A 344 -7.47 13.69 17.17
N GLN A 345 -6.80 13.70 18.33
CA GLN A 345 -7.25 13.00 19.53
C GLN A 345 -7.49 11.50 19.29
N THR A 346 -6.62 10.88 18.49
CA THR A 346 -6.75 9.50 18.01
C THR A 346 -6.88 8.53 19.19
N CYS A 347 -7.92 7.70 19.17
CA CYS A 347 -8.19 6.71 20.19
C CYS A 347 -7.91 5.29 19.68
N PHE A 348 -7.41 4.44 20.57
CA PHE A 348 -7.25 3.02 20.31
C PHE A 348 -7.52 2.18 21.55
N THR A 349 -7.92 0.93 21.33
CA THR A 349 -8.16 -0.05 22.40
C THR A 349 -7.19 -1.21 22.27
N VAL A 350 -6.62 -1.62 23.40
CA VAL A 350 -5.80 -2.83 23.53
C VAL A 350 -6.58 -3.89 24.28
N SER A 351 -6.67 -5.08 23.70
CA SER A 351 -7.30 -6.25 24.30
C SER A 351 -6.38 -7.47 24.26
N ARG A 352 -6.54 -8.42 25.18
CA ARG A 352 -5.73 -9.64 25.23
C ARG A 352 -6.46 -10.83 24.60
N ILE A 353 -5.76 -11.54 23.74
CA ILE A 353 -6.05 -12.93 23.35
C ILE A 353 -5.04 -13.86 24.04
N VAL A 354 -5.36 -15.15 24.16
CA VAL A 354 -4.60 -16.17 24.91
C VAL A 354 -3.07 -16.03 24.77
N GLU A 355 -2.55 -15.79 23.56
CA GLU A 355 -1.10 -15.77 23.30
C GLU A 355 -0.52 -14.40 22.90
N HIS A 356 -1.35 -13.38 22.67
CA HIS A 356 -0.88 -12.05 22.21
C HIS A 356 -1.92 -10.96 22.49
N PHE A 357 -1.53 -9.69 22.32
CA PHE A 357 -2.46 -8.56 22.38
C PHE A 357 -2.98 -8.20 20.99
N ILE A 358 -4.13 -7.56 20.96
CA ILE A 358 -4.73 -6.91 19.79
C ILE A 358 -4.80 -5.41 20.07
N ILE A 359 -4.53 -4.61 19.04
CA ILE A 359 -4.84 -3.19 19.01
C ILE A 359 -5.92 -2.90 17.96
N THR A 360 -6.82 -1.97 18.27
CA THR A 360 -7.88 -1.50 17.35
C THR A 360 -7.99 0.01 17.45
N PHE A 361 -7.90 0.71 16.32
CA PHE A 361 -8.21 2.13 16.21
C PHE A 361 -9.66 2.29 15.72
N ASP A 362 -10.32 3.39 16.08
CA ASP A 362 -11.78 3.55 15.86
C ASP A 362 -12.24 3.34 14.40
N ASP A 363 -11.39 3.66 13.42
CA ASP A 363 -11.68 3.51 12.00
C ASP A 363 -10.69 2.58 11.27
N GLN A 364 -10.09 1.61 11.96
CA GLN A 364 -9.18 0.63 11.36
C GLN A 364 -9.51 -0.79 11.80
N PRO A 365 -9.26 -1.81 10.96
CA PRO A 365 -9.30 -3.20 11.38
C PRO A 365 -8.38 -3.46 12.57
N ALA A 366 -8.80 -4.39 13.43
CA ALA A 366 -7.95 -4.88 14.50
C ALA A 366 -6.69 -5.56 13.94
N THR A 367 -5.55 -5.39 14.63
CA THR A 367 -4.29 -6.07 14.28
C THR A 367 -3.56 -6.54 15.53
N HIS A 368 -2.57 -7.42 15.36
CA HIS A 368 -1.77 -7.92 16.48
C HIS A 368 -0.85 -6.83 17.03
N LEU A 369 -0.75 -6.79 18.35
CA LEU A 369 0.21 -6.01 19.11
C LEU A 369 1.19 -6.98 19.78
N PHE A 370 2.38 -7.09 19.20
CA PHE A 370 3.37 -8.06 19.66
C PHE A 370 4.39 -7.44 20.60
N LYS A 371 4.63 -8.09 21.73
CA LYS A 371 5.71 -7.70 22.63
C LYS A 371 7.06 -8.01 22.00
N ILE A 372 7.92 -7.01 21.84
CA ILE A 372 9.28 -7.20 21.27
C ILE A 372 10.38 -6.93 22.29
N GLU A 373 10.10 -6.09 23.29
CA GLU A 373 10.95 -5.85 24.47
C GLU A 373 10.06 -5.73 25.73
N PRO A 374 10.60 -5.69 26.97
CA PRO A 374 9.79 -5.71 28.19
C PRO A 374 8.63 -4.71 28.25
N ASN A 375 8.82 -3.50 27.70
CA ASN A 375 7.81 -2.44 27.67
C ASN A 375 7.44 -1.98 26.26
N LEU A 376 8.10 -2.52 25.22
CA LEU A 376 7.97 -2.09 23.84
C LEU A 376 7.18 -3.13 23.05
N TYR A 377 6.13 -2.65 22.39
CA TYR A 377 5.21 -3.47 21.62
C TYR A 377 5.18 -2.96 20.19
N TRP A 378 5.32 -3.87 19.24
CA TRP A 378 5.25 -3.59 17.81
C TRP A 378 3.83 -3.85 17.30
N ILE A 379 3.30 -2.91 16.52
CA ILE A 379 2.02 -3.08 15.83
C ILE A 379 2.31 -3.81 14.51
N ARG A 380 1.78 -5.04 14.37
CA ARG A 380 2.08 -5.94 13.25
C ARG A 380 1.91 -5.22 11.90
N ASN A 381 2.88 -5.43 11.00
CA ASN A 381 2.97 -4.86 9.65
C ASN A 381 3.10 -3.33 9.55
N THR A 382 3.42 -2.65 10.66
CA THR A 382 3.66 -1.19 10.66
C THR A 382 5.08 -0.86 11.09
N MET A 383 5.49 0.40 10.90
CA MET A 383 6.67 0.99 11.55
C MET A 383 6.30 1.66 12.87
N SER A 384 5.21 1.22 13.50
CA SER A 384 4.63 1.82 14.69
C SER A 384 4.82 0.91 15.92
N PHE A 385 5.11 1.53 17.05
CA PHE A 385 5.39 0.88 18.32
C PHE A 385 4.69 1.59 19.46
N ILE A 386 4.48 0.89 20.57
CA ILE A 386 3.96 1.47 21.81
C ILE A 386 4.90 1.11 22.95
N ASN A 387 5.39 2.12 23.64
CA ASN A 387 6.08 1.97 24.91
C ASN A 387 5.11 2.29 26.05
N PHE A 388 4.62 1.27 26.75
CA PHE A 388 3.67 1.45 27.85
C PHE A 388 4.33 1.88 29.17
N HIS A 389 5.65 1.85 29.28
CA HIS A 389 6.34 2.42 30.45
C HIS A 389 6.43 3.93 30.34
N ASP A 390 6.86 4.42 29.17
CA ASP A 390 7.03 5.84 28.90
C ASP A 390 5.71 6.49 28.46
N MET A 391 4.69 5.70 28.17
CA MET A 391 3.37 6.14 27.69
C MET A 391 3.50 6.94 26.39
N VAL A 392 4.18 6.34 25.42
CA VAL A 392 4.46 6.94 24.11
C VAL A 392 4.12 5.97 22.99
N PHE A 393 3.45 6.50 21.97
CA PHE A 393 3.24 5.87 20.67
C PHE A 393 4.34 6.37 19.75
N ILE A 394 5.04 5.46 19.09
CA ILE A 394 6.17 5.77 18.22
C ILE A 394 5.74 5.41 16.82
N ASP A 395 5.60 6.38 15.93
CA ASP A 395 5.24 6.16 14.53
C ASP A 395 6.37 6.61 13.62
N GLU A 396 7.00 5.67 12.91
CA GLU A 396 8.15 5.97 12.04
C GLU A 396 9.28 6.75 12.74
N GLY A 397 9.42 6.55 14.06
CA GLY A 397 10.41 7.23 14.91
C GLY A 397 9.93 8.56 15.50
N ILE A 398 8.71 9.01 15.21
CA ILE A 398 8.07 10.16 15.84
C ILE A 398 7.33 9.72 17.10
N GLU A 399 7.68 10.31 18.22
CA GLU A 399 7.06 10.04 19.51
C GLU A 399 5.83 10.92 19.74
N VAL A 400 4.68 10.29 19.99
CA VAL A 400 3.41 10.93 20.34
C VAL A 400 3.01 10.42 21.74
N PRO A 401 2.94 11.30 22.76
CA PRO A 401 2.47 10.91 24.07
C PRO A 401 1.04 10.35 24.04
N LEU A 402 0.75 9.41 24.94
CA LEU A 402 -0.59 8.83 25.06
C LEU A 402 -1.05 8.79 26.51
N ASN A 403 -2.35 8.91 26.70
CA ASN A 403 -2.99 8.81 28.00
C ASN A 403 -3.92 7.60 28.03
N LYS A 404 -3.91 6.85 29.13
CA LYS A 404 -4.89 5.79 29.34
C LYS A 404 -6.23 6.43 29.70
N HIS A 405 -7.23 6.24 28.85
CA HIS A 405 -8.57 6.74 29.10
C HIS A 405 -9.20 5.86 30.18
N LEU A 406 -9.39 6.41 31.39
CA LEU A 406 -10.21 5.77 32.41
C LEU A 406 -11.65 5.91 31.94
N THR A 407 -12.28 4.82 31.53
CA THR A 407 -13.72 4.80 31.35
C THR A 407 -14.34 5.20 32.69
N THR A 408 -15.02 6.34 32.71
CA THR A 408 -15.92 6.66 33.82
C THR A 408 -17.09 5.69 33.69
N SER A 409 -17.17 4.78 34.66
CA SER A 409 -18.19 3.74 34.80
C SER A 409 -19.60 4.30 34.78
#